data_AF-A0A3C0C300-F1
#
_entry.id   AF-A0A3C0C300-F1
#
_cell.length_a   1.000
_cell.length_b   1.000
_cell.length_c   1.000
_cell.angle_alpha   90.00
_cell.angle_beta   90.00
_cell.angle_gamma   90.00
#
_symmetry.space_group_name_H-M   'P 1'
#
loop_
_entity.id
_entity.type
_entity.pdbx_description
1 polymer ?
#
loop_
_entity_poly.entity_id
_entity_poly.type
_entity_poly.pdbx_seq_one_letter_code
_entity_poly.pdbx_strand_id
1 'polypeptide(L)'
;LKKPRMVFFFDEAHLLFNEAPKVLLQKIEQVVRLIRSKGVGVYFITQSPKDIPDTILSQLGNRVQHALRAYSPAEQKVVRAAADTFRPNPAFDTGEAITQLGTGEALVSFLAEDGSPSVVERAFILPPQSQMGIIDDGIRKEVLALSEIGPKYDVLVDRESAYEYLSMKVKREQAEREEEEARIRQIKEDKEHAKEERELQALEEKERIRQQKEFERTEKERIKQEQAVRKTFYGTTTKSKYKTPIEHLADTAMNTVGREVGRQFIRGILGMLTKK
;
A
#
# COMPACT_ATOMS: atom_id res chain seq x y z
N LEU A 1 -37.42 0.76 24.79
CA LEU A 1 -37.62 1.92 23.89
C LEU A 1 -38.97 1.75 23.21
N LYS A 2 -39.77 2.81 23.03
CA LYS A 2 -41.08 2.70 22.35
C LYS A 2 -40.96 2.47 20.83
N LYS A 3 -39.83 2.85 20.22
CA LYS A 3 -39.51 2.64 18.79
C LYS A 3 -38.03 2.28 18.63
N PRO A 4 -37.65 1.51 17.59
CA PRO A 4 -36.24 1.29 17.27
C PRO A 4 -35.56 2.62 16.91
N ARG A 5 -34.28 2.75 17.28
CA ARG A 5 -33.43 3.90 16.91
C ARG A 5 -32.94 3.80 15.46
N MET A 6 -32.82 2.59 14.95
CA MET A 6 -32.33 2.29 13.60
C MET A 6 -32.88 0.94 13.16
N VAL A 7 -33.12 0.79 11.86
CA VAL A 7 -33.55 -0.46 11.25
C VAL A 7 -32.69 -0.74 10.02
N PHE A 8 -32.13 -1.94 9.94
CA PHE A 8 -31.44 -2.42 8.75
C PHE A 8 -32.34 -3.38 7.98
N PHE A 9 -32.45 -3.13 6.67
CA PHE A 9 -33.08 -4.03 5.73
C PHE A 9 -31.99 -4.63 4.84
N PHE A 10 -31.88 -5.95 4.86
CA PHE A 10 -31.00 -6.69 3.98
C PHE A 10 -31.86 -7.35 2.92
N ASP A 11 -31.93 -6.72 1.75
CA ASP A 11 -32.58 -7.29 0.58
C ASP A 11 -31.68 -8.34 -0.07
N GLU A 12 -32.30 -9.36 -0.66
CA GLU A 12 -31.64 -10.57 -1.14
C GLU A 12 -30.66 -11.16 -0.12
N ALA A 13 -31.16 -11.33 1.11
CA ALA A 13 -30.37 -11.78 2.26
C ALA A 13 -29.63 -13.11 2.04
N HIS A 14 -30.09 -13.94 1.10
CA HIS A 14 -29.40 -15.17 0.70
C HIS A 14 -27.93 -14.94 0.31
N LEU A 15 -27.60 -13.76 -0.25
CA LEU A 15 -26.24 -13.39 -0.62
C LEU A 15 -25.30 -13.24 0.58
N LEU A 16 -25.83 -12.97 1.78
CA LEU A 16 -25.03 -12.87 3.00
C LEU A 16 -24.66 -14.23 3.58
N PHE A 17 -25.43 -15.27 3.24
CA PHE A 17 -25.34 -16.58 3.87
C PHE A 17 -24.80 -17.66 2.92
N ASN A 18 -25.05 -17.53 1.61
CA ASN A 18 -24.54 -18.45 0.61
C ASN A 18 -23.01 -18.47 0.61
N GLU A 19 -22.43 -19.65 0.78
CA GLU A 19 -20.98 -19.88 0.84
C GLU A 19 -20.23 -19.07 1.92
N ALA A 20 -20.96 -18.49 2.88
CA ALA A 20 -20.37 -17.70 3.94
C ALA A 20 -19.52 -18.60 4.88
N PRO A 21 -18.28 -18.20 5.21
CA PRO A 21 -17.46 -18.93 6.16
C PRO A 21 -18.17 -19.07 7.51
N LYS A 22 -18.00 -20.21 8.19
CA LYS A 22 -18.62 -20.46 9.51
C LYS A 22 -18.38 -19.33 10.52
N VAL A 23 -17.19 -18.73 10.48
CA VAL A 23 -16.82 -17.62 11.36
C VAL A 23 -17.67 -16.37 11.09
N LEU A 24 -18.00 -16.09 9.82
CA LEU A 24 -18.87 -14.97 9.47
C LEU A 24 -20.30 -15.21 9.95
N LEU A 25 -20.84 -16.42 9.73
CA LEU A 25 -22.17 -16.81 10.21
C LEU A 25 -22.29 -16.67 11.73
N GLN A 26 -21.29 -17.13 12.49
CA GLN A 26 -21.24 -16.99 13.95
C GLN A 26 -21.24 -15.51 14.39
N LYS A 27 -20.49 -14.65 13.70
CA LYS A 27 -20.49 -13.22 13.98
C LYS A 27 -21.85 -12.59 13.68
N ILE A 28 -22.48 -12.93 12.55
CA ILE A 28 -23.81 -12.42 12.21
C ILE A 28 -24.83 -12.85 13.28
N GLU A 29 -24.80 -14.11 13.72
CA GLU A 29 -25.66 -14.60 14.80
C GLU A 29 -25.49 -13.80 16.09
N GLN A 30 -24.23 -13.59 16.50
CA GLN A 30 -23.91 -12.81 17.68
C GLN A 30 -24.41 -11.36 17.56
N VAL A 31 -24.24 -10.74 16.40
CA VAL A 31 -24.70 -9.38 16.11
C VAL A 31 -26.23 -9.31 16.22
N VAL A 32 -26.97 -10.19 15.52
CA VAL A 32 -28.44 -10.23 15.55
C VAL A 32 -28.96 -10.38 16.98
N ARG A 33 -28.31 -11.21 17.80
CA ARG A 33 -28.67 -11.40 19.21
C ARG A 33 -28.46 -10.14 20.06
N LEU A 34 -27.31 -9.48 19.91
CA LEU A 34 -26.93 -8.34 20.75
C LEU A 34 -27.65 -7.04 20.38
N ILE A 35 -27.89 -6.81 19.08
CA ILE A 35 -28.39 -5.52 18.58
C ILE A 35 -29.80 -5.19 19.08
N ARG A 36 -30.60 -6.22 19.41
CA ARG A 36 -31.97 -6.05 19.91
C ARG A 36 -31.99 -5.18 21.17
N SER A 37 -31.01 -5.38 22.06
CA SER A 37 -30.85 -4.60 23.30
C SER A 37 -30.41 -3.15 23.06
N LYS A 38 -29.89 -2.84 21.87
CA LYS A 38 -29.42 -1.50 21.49
C LYS A 38 -30.50 -0.68 20.78
N GLY A 39 -31.71 -1.23 20.63
CA GLY A 39 -32.81 -0.59 19.92
C GLY A 39 -32.61 -0.58 18.41
N VAL A 40 -31.89 -1.56 17.86
CA VAL A 40 -31.70 -1.71 16.42
C VAL A 40 -32.51 -2.92 15.92
N GLY A 41 -33.31 -2.71 14.89
CA GLY A 41 -34.04 -3.77 14.18
C GLY A 41 -33.26 -4.27 12.97
N VAL A 42 -33.37 -5.56 12.67
CA VAL A 42 -32.84 -6.18 11.45
C VAL A 42 -33.95 -6.97 10.77
N TYR A 43 -34.10 -6.76 9.47
CA TYR A 43 -35.01 -7.47 8.60
C TYR A 43 -34.21 -8.10 7.47
N PHE A 44 -34.34 -9.42 7.33
CA PHE A 44 -33.79 -10.17 6.20
C PHE A 44 -34.93 -10.44 5.21
N ILE A 45 -34.76 -9.99 3.98
CA ILE A 45 -35.73 -10.14 2.91
C ILE A 45 -35.12 -11.10 1.90
N THR A 46 -35.81 -12.21 1.64
CA THR A 46 -35.36 -13.25 0.70
C THR A 46 -36.56 -13.92 0.07
N GLN A 47 -36.32 -14.61 -1.05
CA GLN A 47 -37.35 -15.33 -1.79
C GLN A 47 -37.74 -16.64 -1.08
N SER A 48 -36.78 -17.33 -0.46
CA SER A 48 -36.99 -18.60 0.23
C SER A 48 -36.49 -18.54 1.68
N PRO A 49 -37.30 -18.95 2.67
CA PRO A 49 -36.86 -19.03 4.07
C PRO A 49 -35.65 -19.96 4.28
N LYS A 50 -35.42 -20.96 3.41
CA LYS A 50 -34.27 -21.87 3.50
C LYS A 50 -32.93 -21.18 3.27
N ASP A 51 -32.94 -20.00 2.67
CA ASP A 51 -31.71 -19.26 2.36
C ASP A 51 -31.09 -18.63 3.61
N ILE A 52 -31.84 -18.61 4.72
CA ILE A 52 -31.39 -18.08 6.00
C ILE A 52 -31.11 -19.26 6.94
N PRO A 53 -29.92 -19.35 7.54
CA PRO A 53 -29.60 -20.43 8.49
C PRO A 53 -30.57 -20.46 9.68
N ASP A 54 -30.93 -21.67 10.12
CA ASP A 54 -31.87 -21.89 11.24
C ASP A 54 -31.46 -21.16 12.52
N THR A 55 -30.15 -21.07 12.80
CA THR A 55 -29.63 -20.34 13.97
C THR A 55 -29.98 -18.86 13.91
N ILE A 56 -29.93 -18.23 12.73
CA ILE A 56 -30.33 -16.84 12.52
C ILE A 56 -31.86 -16.73 12.52
N LEU A 57 -32.56 -17.60 11.79
CA LEU A 57 -34.03 -17.63 11.73
C LEU A 57 -34.64 -17.71 13.13
N SER A 58 -34.07 -18.50 14.04
CA SER A 58 -34.54 -18.62 15.42
C SER A 58 -34.47 -17.31 16.23
N GLN A 59 -33.60 -16.38 15.84
CA GLN A 59 -33.47 -15.06 16.47
C GLN A 59 -34.46 -14.03 15.92
N LEU A 60 -35.12 -14.33 14.78
CA LEU A 60 -36.07 -13.45 14.12
C LEU A 60 -37.48 -13.72 14.65
N GLY A 61 -37.98 -12.77 15.43
CA GLY A 61 -39.30 -12.88 16.07
C GLY A 61 -40.47 -12.45 15.18
N ASN A 62 -40.25 -11.45 14.31
CA ASN A 62 -41.28 -10.95 13.40
C ASN A 62 -41.16 -11.68 12.06
N ARG A 63 -42.29 -12.12 11.50
CA ARG A 63 -42.36 -12.87 10.25
C ARG A 63 -43.48 -12.34 9.36
N VAL A 64 -43.14 -12.17 8.09
CA VAL A 64 -44.07 -11.83 7.01
C VAL A 64 -43.75 -12.74 5.84
N GLN A 65 -44.67 -13.66 5.52
CA GLN A 65 -44.49 -14.64 4.45
C GLN A 65 -45.55 -14.41 3.38
N HIS A 66 -45.09 -14.01 2.19
CA HIS A 66 -45.95 -13.94 1.01
C HIS A 66 -46.16 -15.34 0.41
N ALA A 67 -47.05 -15.42 -0.58
CA ALA A 67 -47.37 -16.66 -1.28
C ALA A 67 -46.12 -17.42 -1.74
N LEU A 68 -46.05 -18.72 -1.40
CA LEU A 68 -45.06 -19.64 -1.97
C LEU A 68 -45.78 -20.60 -2.90
N ARG A 69 -45.23 -20.75 -4.10
CA ARG A 69 -45.73 -21.72 -5.08
C ARG A 69 -45.02 -23.04 -4.86
N ALA A 70 -45.80 -24.12 -4.77
CA ALA A 70 -45.27 -25.47 -4.64
C ALA A 70 -45.93 -26.43 -5.61
N TYR A 71 -45.26 -26.68 -6.73
CA TYR A 71 -45.67 -27.63 -7.76
C TYR A 71 -44.88 -28.93 -7.69
N SER A 72 -43.67 -28.89 -7.14
CA SER A 72 -42.78 -30.03 -6.97
C SER A 72 -42.70 -30.50 -5.50
N PRO A 73 -42.32 -31.77 -5.25
CA PRO A 73 -42.09 -32.26 -3.88
C PRO A 73 -41.01 -31.47 -3.12
N ALA A 74 -40.02 -30.93 -3.82
CA ALA A 74 -38.97 -30.11 -3.22
C ALA A 74 -39.52 -28.78 -2.70
N GLU A 75 -40.39 -28.11 -3.47
CA GLU A 75 -41.05 -26.88 -3.08
C GLU A 75 -42.08 -27.11 -1.97
N GLN A 76 -42.79 -28.25 -1.98
CA GLN A 76 -43.68 -28.61 -0.87
C GLN A 76 -42.93 -28.70 0.47
N LYS A 77 -41.68 -29.19 0.47
CA LYS A 77 -40.83 -29.16 1.66
C LYS A 77 -40.45 -27.73 2.07
N VAL A 78 -40.31 -26.80 1.12
CA VAL A 78 -40.08 -25.37 1.42
C VAL A 78 -41.31 -24.77 2.09
N VAL A 79 -42.50 -25.00 1.54
CA VAL A 79 -43.76 -24.53 2.13
C VAL A 79 -43.94 -25.06 3.54
N ARG A 80 -43.73 -26.36 3.77
CA ARG A 80 -43.83 -26.95 5.11
C ARG A 80 -42.83 -26.31 6.07
N ALA A 81 -41.55 -26.22 5.68
CA ALA A 81 -40.54 -25.58 6.51
C ALA A 81 -40.89 -24.12 6.84
N ALA A 82 -41.45 -23.36 5.89
CA ALA A 82 -41.91 -22.00 6.13
C ALA A 82 -43.09 -21.96 7.11
N ALA A 83 -44.08 -22.85 6.93
CA ALA A 83 -45.24 -22.98 7.79
C ALA A 83 -44.86 -23.32 9.24
N ASP A 84 -43.91 -24.24 9.43
CA ASP A 84 -43.42 -24.69 10.74
C ASP A 84 -42.73 -23.58 11.54
N THR A 85 -42.30 -22.50 10.87
CA THR A 85 -41.70 -21.34 11.57
C THR A 85 -42.73 -20.42 12.22
N PHE A 86 -44.02 -20.61 11.93
CA PHE A 86 -45.10 -19.83 12.51
C PHE A 86 -45.71 -20.50 13.73
N ARG A 87 -46.24 -19.69 14.65
CA ARG A 87 -47.11 -20.21 15.69
C ARG A 87 -48.44 -20.65 15.05
N PRO A 88 -48.90 -21.90 15.26
CA PRO A 88 -50.07 -22.44 14.57
C PRO A 88 -51.36 -21.68 14.92
N ASN A 89 -52.23 -21.52 13.93
CA ASN A 89 -53.56 -20.93 14.11
C ASN A 89 -54.64 -22.04 14.06
N PRO A 90 -55.50 -22.18 15.09
CA PRO A 90 -56.60 -23.15 15.05
C PRO A 90 -57.64 -22.90 13.94
N ALA A 91 -57.71 -21.69 13.39
CA ALA A 91 -58.70 -21.32 12.38
C ALA A 91 -58.36 -21.81 10.97
N PHE A 92 -57.07 -22.09 10.67
CA PHE A 92 -56.64 -22.56 9.35
C PHE A 92 -55.29 -23.28 9.40
N ASP A 93 -55.03 -24.16 8.42
CA ASP A 93 -53.72 -24.77 8.25
C ASP A 93 -52.73 -23.78 7.59
N THR A 94 -51.62 -23.49 8.26
CA THR A 94 -50.59 -22.56 7.77
C THR A 94 -49.98 -23.02 6.45
N GLY A 95 -49.73 -24.32 6.29
CA GLY A 95 -49.10 -24.88 5.09
C GLY A 95 -49.99 -24.75 3.85
N GLU A 96 -51.27 -25.07 3.99
CA GLU A 96 -52.27 -24.85 2.95
C GLU A 96 -52.44 -23.35 2.66
N ALA A 97 -52.58 -22.52 3.70
CA ALA A 97 -52.82 -21.09 3.56
C ALA A 97 -51.70 -20.40 2.78
N ILE A 98 -50.42 -20.73 3.02
CA ILE A 98 -49.26 -20.16 2.30
C ILE A 98 -49.40 -20.33 0.77
N THR A 99 -49.96 -21.45 0.30
CA THR A 99 -50.11 -21.75 -1.14
C THR A 99 -51.31 -21.06 -1.77
N GLN A 100 -52.29 -20.65 -0.95
CA GLN A 100 -53.56 -20.06 -1.38
C GLN A 100 -53.57 -18.53 -1.31
N LEU A 101 -52.49 -17.91 -0.81
CA LEU A 101 -52.35 -16.46 -0.74
C LEU A 101 -52.37 -15.83 -2.13
N GLY A 102 -53.18 -14.78 -2.28
CA GLY A 102 -53.24 -13.94 -3.47
C GLY A 102 -52.18 -12.86 -3.50
N THR A 103 -52.15 -12.08 -4.59
CA THR A 103 -51.30 -10.88 -4.68
C THR A 103 -51.71 -9.86 -3.62
N GLY A 104 -50.73 -9.36 -2.87
CA GLY A 104 -50.97 -8.40 -1.79
C GLY A 104 -51.40 -9.04 -0.47
N GLU A 105 -51.46 -10.37 -0.39
CA GLU A 105 -51.71 -11.08 0.87
C GLU A 105 -50.43 -11.71 1.42
N ALA A 106 -50.37 -11.82 2.74
CA ALA A 106 -49.29 -12.51 3.45
C ALA A 106 -49.80 -13.17 4.73
N LEU A 107 -49.06 -14.19 5.17
CA LEU A 107 -49.11 -14.64 6.55
C LEU A 107 -48.21 -13.77 7.41
N VAL A 108 -48.73 -13.27 8.52
CA VAL A 108 -48.01 -12.38 9.43
C VAL A 108 -48.02 -12.93 10.85
N SER A 109 -46.89 -12.81 11.53
CA SER A 109 -46.75 -13.07 12.96
C SER A 109 -45.75 -12.07 13.53
N PHE A 110 -46.19 -11.30 14.51
CA PHE A 110 -45.37 -10.27 15.15
C PHE A 110 -45.21 -10.59 16.62
N LEU A 111 -44.15 -10.06 17.23
CA LEU A 111 -43.94 -10.23 18.67
C LEU A 111 -45.03 -9.50 19.47
N ALA A 112 -45.63 -10.20 20.43
CA ALA A 112 -46.50 -9.63 21.45
C ALA A 112 -45.67 -8.83 22.48
N GLU A 113 -46.35 -8.17 23.42
CA GLU A 113 -45.69 -7.33 24.44
C GLU A 113 -44.71 -8.11 25.33
N ASP A 114 -44.96 -9.40 25.54
CA ASP A 114 -44.09 -10.32 26.28
C ASP A 114 -42.89 -10.84 25.44
N GLY A 115 -42.80 -10.44 24.17
CA GLY A 115 -41.76 -10.87 23.25
C GLY A 115 -41.98 -12.27 22.65
N SER A 116 -43.13 -12.90 22.87
CA SER A 116 -43.51 -14.14 22.23
C SER A 116 -44.11 -13.90 20.84
N PRO A 117 -43.90 -14.79 19.85
CA PRO A 117 -44.56 -14.67 18.55
C PRO A 117 -46.08 -14.82 18.68
N SER A 118 -46.84 -13.91 18.08
CA SER A 118 -48.30 -14.02 17.97
C SER A 118 -48.70 -15.22 17.12
N VAL A 119 -49.95 -15.67 17.28
CA VAL A 119 -50.57 -16.62 16.35
C VAL A 119 -50.48 -16.03 14.93
N VAL A 120 -50.24 -16.89 13.94
CA VAL A 120 -50.15 -16.46 12.54
C VAL A 120 -51.52 -16.03 12.03
N GLU A 121 -51.57 -14.91 11.34
CA GLU A 121 -52.79 -14.37 10.74
C GLU A 121 -52.61 -14.17 9.24
N ARG A 122 -53.69 -14.28 8.46
CA ARG A 122 -53.71 -13.89 7.05
C ARG A 122 -54.10 -12.42 6.97
N ALA A 123 -53.27 -11.61 6.31
CA ALA A 123 -53.49 -10.17 6.20
C ALA A 123 -53.24 -9.67 4.78
N PHE A 124 -53.89 -8.56 4.43
CA PHE A 124 -53.53 -7.76 3.28
C PHE A 124 -52.40 -6.81 3.64
N ILE A 125 -51.36 -6.80 2.82
CA ILE A 125 -50.24 -5.88 2.94
C ILE A 125 -50.61 -4.58 2.25
N LEU A 126 -50.59 -3.49 3.02
CA LEU A 126 -50.79 -2.16 2.47
C LEU A 126 -49.68 -1.86 1.45
N PRO A 127 -50.00 -1.57 0.18
CA PRO A 127 -48.98 -1.26 -0.81
C PRO A 127 -48.21 0.00 -0.41
N PRO A 128 -46.94 0.11 -0.82
CA PRO A 128 -46.16 1.30 -0.53
C PRO A 128 -46.84 2.53 -1.13
N GLN A 129 -46.98 3.58 -0.33
CA GLN A 129 -47.49 4.88 -0.77
C GLN A 129 -46.38 5.76 -1.36
N SER A 130 -45.29 5.14 -1.80
CA SER A 130 -44.16 5.81 -2.43
C SER A 130 -44.36 5.93 -3.94
N GLN A 131 -43.73 6.95 -4.53
CA GLN A 131 -43.60 7.02 -5.98
C GLN A 131 -42.82 5.80 -6.50
N MET A 132 -43.40 5.08 -7.45
CA MET A 132 -42.71 4.05 -8.20
C MET A 132 -41.84 4.72 -9.28
N GLY A 133 -40.54 4.44 -9.28
CA GLY A 133 -39.59 4.99 -10.25
C GLY A 133 -38.52 5.88 -9.63
N ILE A 134 -37.79 6.58 -10.49
CA ILE A 134 -36.67 7.44 -10.07
C ILE A 134 -37.26 8.70 -9.41
N ILE A 135 -36.64 9.12 -8.31
CA ILE A 135 -36.96 10.40 -7.66
C ILE A 135 -36.49 11.56 -8.55
N ASP A 136 -37.32 12.59 -8.67
CA ASP A 136 -36.91 13.83 -9.35
C ASP A 136 -35.71 14.48 -8.63
N ASP A 137 -34.74 14.97 -9.41
CA ASP A 137 -33.51 15.55 -8.85
C ASP A 137 -33.77 16.79 -7.99
N GLY A 138 -34.81 17.58 -8.29
CA GLY A 138 -35.24 18.71 -7.50
C GLY A 138 -35.79 18.26 -6.14
N ILE A 139 -36.74 17.34 -6.14
CA ILE A 139 -37.32 16.76 -4.92
C ILE A 139 -36.22 16.11 -4.07
N ARG A 140 -35.29 15.39 -4.70
CA ARG A 140 -34.16 14.75 -4.01
C ARG A 140 -33.30 15.78 -3.26
N LYS A 141 -32.98 16.92 -3.90
CA LYS A 141 -32.21 17.99 -3.25
C LYS A 141 -32.95 18.59 -2.07
N GLU A 142 -34.26 18.81 -2.19
CA GLU A 142 -35.09 19.32 -1.09
C GLU A 142 -35.11 18.35 0.10
N VAL A 143 -35.33 17.06 -0.16
CA VAL A 143 -35.34 16.02 0.89
C VAL A 143 -33.98 15.93 1.60
N LEU A 144 -32.88 16.00 0.84
CA LEU A 144 -31.54 16.00 1.42
C LEU A 144 -31.29 17.26 2.25
N ALA A 145 -31.71 18.44 1.78
CA ALA A 145 -31.56 19.70 2.51
C ALA A 145 -32.36 19.72 3.83
N LEU A 146 -33.48 19.01 3.90
CA LEU A 146 -34.30 18.85 5.11
C LEU A 146 -33.76 17.78 6.08
N SER A 147 -32.74 17.02 5.69
CA SER A 147 -32.21 15.92 6.49
C SER A 147 -31.43 16.42 7.71
N GLU A 148 -31.89 16.07 8.92
CA GLU A 148 -31.20 16.42 10.19
C GLU A 148 -29.79 15.82 10.30
N ILE A 149 -29.51 14.75 9.55
CA ILE A 149 -28.21 14.07 9.55
C ILE A 149 -27.30 14.54 8.42
N GLY A 150 -27.78 15.43 7.54
CA GLY A 150 -27.04 15.97 6.40
C GLY A 150 -25.65 16.51 6.76
N PRO A 151 -25.51 17.37 7.80
CA PRO A 151 -24.22 17.91 8.21
C PRO A 151 -23.15 16.86 8.54
N LYS A 152 -23.56 15.62 8.90
CA LYS A 152 -22.66 14.51 9.21
C LYS A 152 -22.34 13.63 7.99
N TYR A 153 -23.27 13.49 7.05
CA TYR A 153 -23.20 12.48 5.98
C TYR A 153 -23.17 13.04 4.55
N ASP A 154 -23.42 14.33 4.34
CA ASP A 154 -23.47 14.94 3.00
C ASP A 154 -22.08 15.09 2.38
N VAL A 155 -21.05 15.22 3.21
CA VAL A 155 -19.66 15.27 2.73
C VAL A 155 -19.19 13.87 2.40
N LEU A 156 -19.03 13.59 1.10
CA LEU A 156 -18.41 12.37 0.62
C LEU A 156 -16.97 12.30 1.13
N VAL A 157 -16.67 11.27 1.91
CA VAL A 157 -15.30 10.98 2.35
C VAL A 157 -14.78 9.85 1.49
N ASP A 158 -13.98 10.20 0.49
CA ASP A 158 -13.18 9.22 -0.24
C ASP A 158 -11.92 8.92 0.58
N ARG A 159 -11.81 7.67 1.04
CA ARG A 159 -10.68 7.24 1.88
C ARG A 159 -9.68 6.55 0.98
N GLU A 160 -8.41 6.91 1.12
CA GLU A 160 -7.32 6.15 0.49
C GLU A 160 -7.44 4.67 0.90
N SER A 161 -7.56 3.81 -0.11
CA SER A 161 -7.65 2.38 0.10
C SER A 161 -6.31 1.83 0.59
N ALA A 162 -6.35 0.72 1.33
CA ALA A 162 -5.14 0.01 1.73
C ALA A 162 -4.26 -0.36 0.52
N TYR A 163 -4.89 -0.65 -0.63
CA TYR A 163 -4.21 -0.92 -1.88
C TYR A 163 -3.44 0.30 -2.39
N GLU A 164 -4.07 1.47 -2.45
CA GLU A 164 -3.42 2.72 -2.89
C GLU A 164 -2.24 3.07 -1.99
N TYR A 165 -2.42 3.00 -0.67
CA TYR A 165 -1.35 3.26 0.30
C TYR A 165 -0.15 2.31 0.10
N LEU A 166 -0.41 1.01 -0.05
CA LEU A 166 0.64 0.02 -0.29
C LEU A 166 1.33 0.25 -1.65
N SER A 167 0.57 0.60 -2.69
CA SER A 167 1.11 0.88 -4.02
C SER A 167 2.01 2.12 -4.02
N MET A 168 1.62 3.17 -3.29
CA MET A 168 2.42 4.38 -3.12
C MET A 168 3.71 4.08 -2.37
N LYS A 169 3.65 3.25 -1.32
CA LYS A 169 4.84 2.83 -0.57
C LYS A 169 5.83 2.07 -1.46
N VAL A 170 5.35 1.11 -2.25
CA VAL A 170 6.20 0.34 -3.17
C VAL A 170 6.83 1.24 -4.24
N LYS A 171 6.05 2.13 -4.85
CA LYS A 171 6.58 3.10 -5.84
C LYS A 171 7.64 4.01 -5.24
N ARG A 172 7.43 4.48 -4.01
CA ARG A 172 8.41 5.32 -3.31
C ARG A 172 9.70 4.56 -3.02
N GLU A 173 9.61 3.33 -2.53
CA GLU A 173 10.78 2.48 -2.29
C GLU A 173 11.53 2.14 -3.60
N GLN A 174 10.82 1.99 -4.73
CA GLN A 174 11.45 1.80 -6.04
C GLN A 174 12.20 3.05 -6.50
N ALA A 175 11.57 4.23 -6.41
CA ALA A 175 12.20 5.50 -6.79
C ALA A 175 13.45 5.79 -5.92
N GLU A 176 13.37 5.56 -4.61
CA GLU A 176 14.52 5.72 -3.71
C GLU A 176 15.69 4.77 -4.08
N ARG A 177 15.40 3.55 -4.52
CA ARG A 177 16.43 2.61 -5.00
C ARG A 177 17.04 3.04 -6.33
N GLU A 178 16.21 3.48 -7.28
CA GLU A 178 16.69 3.97 -8.57
C GLU A 178 17.59 5.21 -8.42
N GLU A 179 17.23 6.14 -7.55
CA GLU A 179 18.07 7.31 -7.22
C GLU A 179 19.39 6.93 -6.56
N GLU A 180 19.38 5.94 -5.66
CA GLU A 180 20.60 5.46 -5.00
C GLU A 180 21.51 4.73 -6.00
N GLU A 181 20.96 3.88 -6.86
CA GLU A 181 21.73 3.24 -7.93
C GLU A 181 22.32 4.25 -8.91
N ALA A 182 21.56 5.29 -9.28
CA ALA A 182 22.04 6.37 -10.12
C ALA A 182 23.20 7.13 -9.45
N ARG A 183 23.08 7.48 -8.16
CA ARG A 183 24.17 8.08 -7.39
C ARG A 183 25.42 7.20 -7.34
N ILE A 184 25.25 5.89 -7.12
CA ILE A 184 26.37 4.95 -7.08
C ILE A 184 27.06 4.86 -8.45
N ARG A 185 26.30 4.87 -9.56
CA ARG A 185 26.87 4.90 -10.92
C ARG A 185 27.64 6.19 -11.18
N GLN A 186 27.05 7.33 -10.87
CA GLN A 186 27.70 8.63 -11.02
C GLN A 186 29.04 8.70 -10.24
N ILE A 187 29.05 8.23 -8.98
CA ILE A 187 30.27 8.18 -8.16
C ILE A 187 31.33 7.24 -8.76
N LYS A 188 30.92 6.15 -9.42
CA LYS A 188 31.86 5.24 -10.10
C LYS A 188 32.43 5.90 -11.35
N GLU A 189 31.60 6.51 -12.18
CA GLU A 189 31.99 7.23 -13.40
C GLU A 189 32.94 8.38 -13.06
N ASP A 190 32.62 9.20 -12.05
CA ASP A 190 33.48 10.29 -11.59
C ASP A 190 34.84 9.79 -11.08
N LYS A 191 34.87 8.62 -10.42
CA LYS A 191 36.13 7.99 -9.96
C LYS A 191 36.96 7.45 -11.11
N GLU A 192 36.33 6.89 -12.13
CA GLU A 192 37.02 6.40 -13.32
C GLU A 192 37.60 7.57 -14.12
N HIS A 193 36.81 8.62 -14.39
CA HIS A 193 37.30 9.83 -15.04
C HIS A 193 38.44 10.50 -14.26
N ALA A 194 38.32 10.63 -12.93
CA ALA A 194 39.41 11.18 -12.12
C ALA A 194 40.67 10.31 -12.13
N LYS A 195 40.54 8.99 -12.34
CA LYS A 195 41.69 8.08 -12.49
C LYS A 195 42.34 8.25 -13.87
N GLU A 196 41.55 8.31 -14.93
CA GLU A 196 42.02 8.54 -16.30
C GLU A 196 42.75 9.89 -16.43
N GLU A 197 42.18 10.96 -15.86
CA GLU A 197 42.83 12.28 -15.85
C GLU A 197 44.17 12.26 -15.12
N ARG A 198 44.26 11.56 -13.97
CA ARG A 198 45.52 11.42 -13.24
C ARG A 198 46.57 10.61 -14.02
N GLU A 199 46.15 9.57 -14.73
CA GLU A 199 47.04 8.77 -15.57
C GLU A 199 47.58 9.60 -16.75
N LEU A 200 46.72 10.42 -17.38
CA LEU A 200 47.11 11.33 -18.46
C LEU A 200 48.09 12.40 -17.98
N GLN A 201 47.80 13.05 -16.85
CA GLN A 201 48.71 14.04 -16.24
C GLN A 201 50.08 13.44 -15.89
N ALA A 202 50.10 12.21 -15.36
CA ALA A 202 51.34 11.51 -15.05
C ALA A 202 52.16 11.13 -16.30
N LEU A 203 51.49 10.86 -17.43
CA LEU A 203 52.14 10.64 -18.73
C LEU A 203 52.74 11.94 -19.27
N GLU A 204 51.97 13.03 -19.28
CA GLU A 204 52.45 14.35 -19.72
C GLU A 204 53.62 14.85 -18.87
N GLU A 205 53.57 14.67 -17.55
CA GLU A 205 54.66 15.04 -16.65
C GLU A 205 55.93 14.22 -16.94
N LYS A 206 55.80 12.91 -17.19
CA LYS A 206 56.94 12.06 -17.58
C LYS A 206 57.56 12.51 -18.91
N GLU A 207 56.74 12.88 -19.90
CA GLU A 207 57.24 13.39 -21.17
C GLU A 207 57.96 14.73 -21.01
N ARG A 208 57.42 15.66 -20.22
CA ARG A 208 58.10 16.93 -19.91
C ARG A 208 59.45 16.72 -19.23
N ILE A 209 59.52 15.82 -18.26
CA ILE A 209 60.78 15.48 -17.58
C ILE A 209 61.79 14.87 -18.58
N ARG A 210 61.33 14.01 -19.50
CA ARG A 210 62.19 13.42 -20.54
C ARG A 210 62.76 14.48 -21.49
N GLN A 211 61.92 15.40 -21.97
CA GLN A 211 62.33 16.51 -22.83
C GLN A 211 63.32 17.44 -22.13
N GLN A 212 63.09 17.77 -20.85
CA GLN A 212 64.04 18.55 -20.05
C GLN A 212 65.40 17.85 -19.90
N LYS A 213 65.40 16.53 -19.65
CA LYS A 213 66.64 15.75 -19.56
C LYS A 213 67.40 15.68 -20.89
N GLU A 214 66.69 15.55 -22.01
CA GLU A 214 67.30 15.59 -23.35
C GLU A 214 67.87 16.99 -23.67
N PHE A 215 67.14 18.05 -23.32
CA PHE A 215 67.62 19.43 -23.46
C PHE A 215 68.86 19.70 -22.59
N GLU A 216 68.85 19.29 -21.32
CA GLU A 216 70.03 19.39 -20.46
C GLU A 216 71.22 18.61 -20.99
N ARG A 217 71.00 17.42 -21.55
CA ARG A 217 72.06 16.58 -22.10
C ARG A 217 72.70 17.23 -23.32
N THR A 218 71.90 17.77 -24.23
CA THR A 218 72.36 18.47 -25.43
C THR A 218 73.08 19.78 -25.10
N GLU A 219 72.59 20.55 -24.13
CA GLU A 219 73.30 21.74 -23.61
C GLU A 219 74.62 21.37 -22.92
N LYS A 220 74.65 20.32 -22.09
CA LYS A 220 75.90 19.81 -21.49
C LYS A 220 76.91 19.36 -22.56
N GLU A 221 76.44 18.75 -23.66
CA GLU A 221 77.29 18.37 -24.80
C GLU A 221 77.79 19.61 -25.57
N ARG A 222 76.95 20.62 -25.81
CA ARG A 222 77.35 21.92 -26.39
C ARG A 222 78.38 22.63 -25.52
N ILE A 223 78.16 22.74 -24.21
CA ILE A 223 79.09 23.37 -23.27
C ILE A 223 80.42 22.61 -23.25
N LYS A 224 80.41 21.26 -23.32
CA LYS A 224 81.64 20.47 -23.45
C LYS A 224 82.36 20.72 -24.77
N GLN A 225 81.64 20.85 -25.89
CA GLN A 225 82.23 21.18 -27.20
C GLN A 225 82.79 22.60 -27.22
N GLU A 226 82.06 23.59 -26.69
CA GLU A 226 82.55 24.97 -26.52
C GLU A 226 83.78 25.02 -25.62
N GLN A 227 83.78 24.29 -24.50
CA GLN A 227 84.94 24.19 -23.61
C GLN A 227 86.12 23.48 -24.28
N ALA A 228 85.89 22.48 -25.13
CA ALA A 228 86.95 21.82 -25.90
C ALA A 228 87.55 22.74 -26.97
N VAL A 229 86.73 23.55 -27.65
CA VAL A 229 87.18 24.58 -28.61
C VAL A 229 87.90 25.74 -27.89
N ARG A 230 87.43 26.15 -26.70
CA ARG A 230 88.11 27.14 -25.86
C ARG A 230 89.49 26.65 -25.39
N LYS A 231 89.64 25.34 -25.18
CA LYS A 231 90.89 24.68 -24.77
C LYS A 231 91.91 24.56 -25.91
N THR A 232 91.47 24.59 -27.17
CA THR A 232 92.36 24.63 -28.35
C THR A 232 92.78 26.05 -28.75
N PHE A 233 92.03 27.09 -28.37
CA PHE A 233 92.31 28.48 -28.78
C PHE A 233 93.07 29.34 -27.75
N TYR A 234 93.02 29.01 -26.45
CA TYR A 234 93.80 29.70 -25.42
C TYR A 234 94.69 28.72 -24.68
N GLY A 235 96.00 29.01 -24.73
CA GLY A 235 97.04 28.24 -24.07
C GLY A 235 96.85 28.14 -22.56
N THR A 236 97.33 27.00 -22.07
CA THR A 236 97.50 26.53 -20.69
C THR A 236 97.63 27.62 -19.62
N THR A 237 96.80 27.51 -18.58
CA THR A 237 97.17 27.94 -17.23
C THR A 237 96.57 27.00 -16.19
N THR A 238 97.41 26.63 -15.25
CA THR A 238 97.23 25.73 -14.12
C THR A 238 96.02 26.11 -13.27
N LYS A 239 95.18 25.12 -12.92
CA LYS A 239 94.14 25.29 -11.90
C LYS A 239 94.37 24.39 -10.70
N SER A 240 94.48 25.08 -9.57
CA SER A 240 94.57 24.65 -8.19
C SER A 240 93.37 23.80 -7.74
N LYS A 241 93.65 22.80 -6.90
CA LYS A 241 92.68 21.99 -6.14
C LYS A 241 92.12 22.82 -4.98
N TYR A 242 90.97 23.46 -5.15
CA TYR A 242 90.08 23.77 -4.03
C TYR A 242 88.61 23.63 -4.47
N LYS A 243 87.91 22.66 -3.88
CA LYS A 243 86.46 22.45 -4.02
C LYS A 243 85.73 23.47 -3.16
N THR A 244 84.66 24.08 -3.68
CA THR A 244 83.81 25.03 -2.94
C THR A 244 82.64 24.33 -2.22
N PRO A 245 82.11 24.89 -1.12
CA PRO A 245 81.20 24.18 -0.20
C PRO A 245 79.77 23.95 -0.72
N ILE A 246 79.45 24.41 -1.94
CA ILE A 246 78.08 24.41 -2.49
C ILE A 246 77.74 23.11 -3.22
N GLU A 247 78.74 22.35 -3.67
CA GLU A 247 78.51 21.09 -4.42
C GLU A 247 78.08 19.91 -3.54
N HIS A 248 78.21 19.99 -2.21
CA HIS A 248 77.71 18.94 -1.30
C HIS A 248 76.22 19.07 -0.93
N LEU A 249 75.57 20.19 -1.29
CA LEU A 249 74.14 20.41 -1.00
C LEU A 249 73.20 19.79 -2.05
N ALA A 250 73.68 19.63 -3.29
CA ALA A 250 72.89 19.06 -4.38
C ALA A 250 72.72 17.53 -4.27
N ASP A 251 73.75 16.80 -3.81
CA ASP A 251 73.71 15.34 -3.67
C ASP A 251 72.93 14.87 -2.43
N THR A 252 72.69 15.75 -1.45
CA THR A 252 72.05 15.38 -0.17
C THR A 252 70.53 15.55 -0.19
N ALA A 253 69.95 16.23 -1.18
CA ALA A 253 68.50 16.42 -1.28
C ALA A 253 67.76 15.23 -1.94
N MET A 254 68.45 14.34 -2.65
CA MET A 254 67.81 13.27 -3.44
C MET A 254 67.55 11.96 -2.69
N ASN A 255 67.98 11.78 -1.44
CA ASN A 255 67.80 10.51 -0.71
C ASN A 255 66.84 10.56 0.49
N THR A 256 66.09 11.65 0.68
CA THR A 256 65.32 11.84 1.93
C THR A 256 63.89 12.33 1.76
N VAL A 257 63.32 12.26 0.55
CA VAL A 257 61.87 12.51 0.33
C VAL A 257 61.10 11.22 -0.01
N GLY A 258 61.79 10.09 -0.13
CA GLY A 258 61.21 8.81 -0.60
C GLY A 258 60.70 7.82 0.45
N ARG A 259 60.64 8.13 1.76
CA ARG A 259 60.27 7.12 2.79
C ARG A 259 59.26 7.49 3.86
N GLU A 260 58.65 8.68 3.85
CA GLU A 260 57.73 9.07 4.95
C GLU A 260 56.29 9.44 4.58
N VAL A 261 55.93 9.47 3.29
CA VAL A 261 54.54 9.78 2.89
C VAL A 261 53.67 8.51 2.70
N GLY A 262 54.26 7.31 2.75
CA GLY A 262 53.59 6.04 2.44
C GLY A 262 52.92 5.29 3.61
N ARG A 263 52.90 5.81 4.85
CA ARG A 263 52.37 5.06 6.01
C ARG A 263 51.31 5.75 6.88
N GLN A 264 50.88 6.97 6.56
CA GLN A 264 49.82 7.64 7.34
C GLN A 264 48.45 7.73 6.65
N PHE A 265 48.33 7.52 5.34
CA PHE A 265 47.02 7.55 4.66
C PHE A 265 46.20 6.25 4.76
N ILE A 266 46.82 5.10 5.07
CA ILE A 266 46.12 3.80 5.08
C ILE A 266 45.37 3.53 6.40
N ARG A 267 45.60 4.29 7.48
CA ARG A 267 44.79 4.20 8.72
C ARG A 267 43.59 5.15 8.78
N GLY A 268 43.53 6.16 7.90
CA GLY A 268 42.47 7.18 7.95
C GLY A 268 41.14 6.76 7.30
N ILE A 269 41.16 5.81 6.35
CA ILE A 269 39.96 5.47 5.56
C ILE A 269 39.33 4.12 5.97
N LEU A 270 40.07 3.22 6.63
CA LEU A 270 39.53 1.93 7.08
C LEU A 270 38.78 1.98 8.42
N GLY A 271 38.88 3.08 9.18
CA GLY A 271 38.27 3.22 10.51
C GLY A 271 36.83 3.75 10.52
N MET A 272 36.27 4.14 9.37
CA MET A 272 34.90 4.66 9.26
C MET A 272 33.87 3.63 8.76
N LEU A 273 34.28 2.40 8.45
CA LEU A 273 33.42 1.35 7.86
C LEU A 273 33.03 0.21 8.81
N THR A 274 33.38 0.30 10.10
CA THR A 274 32.94 -0.67 11.13
C THR A 274 32.38 0.05 12.35
N LYS A 275 31.27 0.76 12.15
CA LYS A 275 30.36 1.12 13.25
C LYS A 275 28.91 1.00 12.78
N LYS A 276 28.44 -0.25 12.74
CA LYS A 276 27.07 -0.68 12.99
C LYS A 276 27.14 -2.07 13.59
#